data_AF-A0A8T4I0A0-F1
#
_entry.id   AF-A0A8T4I0A0-F1
#
_cell.length_a   1.000
_cell.length_b   1.000
_cell.length_c   1.000
_cell.angle_alpha   90.00
_cell.angle_beta   90.00
_cell.angle_gamma   90.00
#
_symmetry.space_group_name_H-M   'P 1'
#
loop_
_entity.id
_entity.type
_entity.pdbx_description
1 polymer ?
#
loop_
_entity_poly.entity_id
_entity_poly.type
_entity_poly.pdbx_seq_one_letter_code
_entity_poly.pdbx_strand_id
1 'polypeptide(L)' 'MSCKKVGIEEARKTLGDLANEVRYTGTTITLTRHGKPIACLVPV' A
#
# COMPACT_ATOMS: atom_id res chain seq x y z
N MET A 1 -3.98 14.45 -4.01
CA MET A 1 -3.90 12.99 -4.07
C MET A 1 -3.28 12.49 -2.78
N SER A 2 -4.06 11.83 -1.91
CA SER A 2 -3.55 11.33 -0.63
C SER A 2 -2.89 9.97 -0.86
N CYS A 3 -1.54 9.93 -0.89
CA CYS A 3 -0.81 8.66 -0.93
C CYS A 3 -0.78 8.07 0.47
N LYS A 4 -1.57 7.02 0.70
CA LYS A 4 -1.54 6.24 1.94
C LYS A 4 -0.18 5.56 2.06
N LYS A 5 0.44 5.63 3.24
CA LYS A 5 1.74 4.99 3.53
C LYS A 5 1.53 3.88 4.55
N VAL A 6 2.05 2.69 4.26
CA VAL A 6 1.93 1.51 5.12
C VAL A 6 3.32 0.88 5.30
N GLY A 7 3.62 0.37 6.50
CA GLY A 7 4.86 -0.35 6.74
C GLY A 7 4.84 -1.73 6.09
N ILE A 8 5.94 -2.20 5.51
CA ILE A 8 5.98 -3.51 4.80
C ILE A 8 5.68 -4.70 5.73
N GLU A 9 6.03 -4.61 7.01
CA GLU A 9 5.71 -5.66 7.99
C GLU A 9 4.21 -5.74 8.30
N GLU A 10 3.51 -4.60 8.26
CA GLU A 10 2.05 -4.54 8.38
C GLU A 10 1.40 -5.00 7.08
N ALA A 11 1.87 -4.48 5.95
CA ALA A 11 1.36 -4.85 4.63
C ALA A 11 1.48 -6.35 4.34
N ARG A 12 2.51 -7.03 4.82
CA ARG A 12 2.64 -8.50 4.70
C ARG A 12 1.47 -9.23 5.37
N LYS A 13 0.92 -8.70 6.45
CA LYS A 13 -0.19 -9.32 7.20
C LYS A 13 -1.54 -9.08 6.56
N THR A 14 -1.70 -7.95 5.84
CA THR A 14 -2.98 -7.47 5.30
C THR A 14 -2.94 -7.24 3.80
N LEU A 15 -2.03 -7.91 3.07
CA LEU A 15 -1.77 -7.63 1.66
C LEU A 15 -3.02 -7.78 0.78
N GLY A 16 -3.86 -8.79 1.06
CA GLY A 16 -5.12 -9.01 0.34
C GLY A 16 -6.09 -7.83 0.48
N ASP A 17 -6.25 -7.31 1.70
CA ASP A 17 -7.12 -6.17 1.97
C ASP A 17 -6.60 -4.89 1.32
N LEU A 18 -5.29 -4.66 1.38
CA LEU A 18 -4.64 -3.54 0.70
C LEU A 18 -4.79 -3.61 -0.81
N ALA A 19 -4.67 -4.80 -1.41
CA ALA A 19 -4.90 -4.99 -2.84
C ALA A 19 -6.35 -4.72 -3.23
N ASN A 20 -7.31 -5.17 -2.41
CA ASN A 20 -8.73 -4.86 -2.61
C ASN A 20 -8.99 -3.35 -2.49
N GLU A 21 -8.46 -2.68 -1.48
CA GLU A 21 -8.57 -1.23 -1.30
C GLU A 21 -8.05 -0.47 -2.53
N VAL A 22 -6.87 -0.83 -3.01
CA VAL A 22 -6.26 -0.22 -4.21
C VAL A 22 -7.15 -0.44 -5.44
N ARG A 23 -7.66 -1.66 -5.64
CA ARG A 23 -8.53 -2.01 -6.78
C ARG A 23 -9.86 -1.25 -6.75
N TYR A 24 -10.52 -1.19 -5.60
CA TYR A 24 -11.87 -0.61 -5.49
C TYR A 24 -11.87 0.91 -5.38
N THR A 25 -10.83 1.50 -4.79
CA THR A 25 -10.75 2.95 -4.61
C THR A 25 -9.94 3.66 -5.71
N GLY A 26 -9.08 2.93 -6.43
CA GLY A 26 -8.10 3.50 -7.34
C GLY A 26 -6.94 4.24 -6.63
N THR A 27 -6.88 4.19 -5.30
CA THR A 27 -5.86 4.90 -4.52
C THR A 27 -4.55 4.13 -4.51
N THR A 28 -3.44 4.82 -4.79
CA THR A 28 -2.09 4.24 -4.67
C THR A 28 -1.64 4.18 -3.21
N ILE A 29 -1.09 3.03 -2.80
CA ILE A 29 -0.52 2.85 -1.46
C ILE A 29 1.00 2.70 -1.57
N THR A 30 1.75 3.52 -0.84
CA THR A 30 3.21 3.43 -0.72
C THR A 30 3.58 2.51 0.44
N LEU A 31 4.37 1.48 0.16
CA LEU A 31 4.96 0.61 1.18
C LEU A 31 6.29 1.19 1.65
N THR A 32 6.51 1.18 2.96
CA THR A 32 7.69 1.74 3.60
C THR A 32 8.41 0.72 4.49
N ARG A 33 9.73 0.89 4.66
CA ARG A 33 10.53 0.15 5.64
C ARG A 33 11.41 1.14 6.39
N HIS A 34 11.30 1.15 7.73
CA HIS A 34 11.96 2.16 8.57
C HIS A 34 11.69 3.60 8.10
N GLY A 35 10.43 3.90 7.73
CA GLY A 35 10.01 5.22 7.23
C GLY A 35 10.41 5.55 5.79
N LYS A 36 11.22 4.72 5.13
CA LYS A 36 11.66 4.93 3.74
C LYS A 36 10.74 4.22 2.76
N PRO A 37 10.26 4.87 1.67
CA PRO A 37 9.51 4.22 0.61
C PRO A 37 10.34 3.12 -0.07
N ILE A 38 9.71 1.98 -0.36
CA ILE A 38 10.38 0.84 -1.01
C ILE A 38 9.58 0.19 -2.14
N ALA A 39 8.25 0.34 -2.15
CA ALA A 39 7.38 -0.20 -3.18
C ALA A 39 6.03 0.56 -3.21
N CYS A 40 5.26 0.37 -4.28
CA CYS A 40 3.90 0.91 -4.41
C CYS A 40 2.94 -0.19 -4.85
N LEU A 41 1.73 -0.16 -4.29
CA LEU A 41 0.58 -0.91 -4.81
C LEU A 41 -0.26 0.06 -5.65
N VAL A 42 -0.52 -0.33 -6.90
CA VAL A 42 -1.28 0.45 -7.89
C VAL A 42 -2.42 -0.39 -8.45
N PRO A 43 -3.56 0.23 -8.82
CA PRO A 43 -4.62 -0.50 -9.50
C PRO A 43 -4.12 -0.97 -10.87
N VAL A 44 -4.61 -2.13 -11.30
CA VAL A 44 -4.31 -2.74 -12.61
C VAL A 44 -5.51 -2.61 -13.52
#